data_AF-A0A4Z0P3W8-F1
#
_entry.id   AF-A0A4Z0P3W8-F1
#
_cell.length_a   1.000
_cell.length_b   1.000
_cell.length_c   1.000
_cell.angle_alpha   90.00
_cell.angle_beta   90.00
_cell.angle_gamma   90.00
#
_symmetry.space_group_name_H-M   'P 1'
#
loop_
_entity.id
_entity.type
_entity.pdbx_description
1 polymer ?
#
loop_
_entity_poly.entity_id
_entity_poly.type
_entity_poly.pdbx_seq_one_letter_code
_entity_poly.pdbx_strand_id
1 'polypeptide(L)'
;MGISSFLRPESRESSGMFVPDGAQFKELTDAPPNASINDLGKHMGYHPDQIHYYFGDNDPDSEIRGIIFELFSRNIIMVGTKKTVTTINKNSLTHFTRHLTERDLINSYSVSSSLNDGIKNKSLSSSFLARVLGMKGVERDGVFYSERLGLYLYFVDGVLTDFQASDGLGKWAKHFKQINSDIIDAFEAEARRYWGSDNKQVMAEINRQADALADIPDAMQNEYLPLHENTDGSYNFHMMLVCHYEQPIMLDEFLVINHGRYERVTERELGDTNAYKVGRFVYIFSAEGDLLFSDLDSAA
;
A
#
# COMPACT_ATOMS: atom_id res chain seq x y z
N MET A 1 68.55 22.10 -18.50
CA MET A 1 67.50 21.12 -18.14
C MET A 1 66.95 21.52 -16.79
N GLY A 2 65.76 22.13 -16.75
CA GLY A 2 65.08 22.54 -15.52
C GLY A 2 63.72 21.88 -15.50
N ILE A 3 63.48 21.08 -14.46
CA ILE A 3 62.32 20.20 -14.32
C ILE A 3 61.07 21.05 -14.10
N SER A 4 60.13 20.95 -15.04
CA SER A 4 58.77 21.46 -14.93
C SER A 4 58.04 20.67 -13.83
N SER A 5 57.72 21.31 -12.70
CA SER A 5 56.79 20.74 -11.72
C SER A 5 55.36 20.82 -12.31
N PHE A 6 54.91 19.70 -12.87
CA PHE A 6 53.49 19.44 -13.07
C PHE A 6 52.86 19.27 -11.68
N LEU A 7 52.43 20.37 -11.07
CA LEU A 7 51.47 20.31 -9.97
C LEU A 7 50.16 19.78 -10.56
N ARG A 8 49.96 18.45 -10.48
CA ARG A 8 48.61 17.90 -10.55
C ARG A 8 47.85 18.50 -9.37
N PRO A 9 46.69 19.13 -9.56
CA PRO A 9 45.86 19.51 -8.43
C PRO A 9 45.60 18.23 -7.63
N GLU A 10 45.89 18.27 -6.32
CA GLU A 10 45.48 17.20 -5.41
C GLU A 10 43.99 16.94 -5.67
N SER A 11 43.66 15.73 -6.11
CA SER A 11 42.29 15.35 -6.39
C SER A 11 41.55 15.35 -5.06
N ARG A 12 40.82 16.43 -4.79
CA ARG A 12 39.88 16.47 -3.69
C ARG A 12 38.92 15.29 -3.87
N GLU A 13 38.98 14.31 -2.95
CA GLU A 13 37.99 13.24 -2.92
C GLU A 13 36.61 13.88 -2.71
N SER A 14 35.67 13.56 -3.59
CA SER A 14 34.29 14.01 -3.45
C SER A 14 33.66 13.37 -2.20
N SER A 15 32.77 14.12 -1.55
CA SER A 15 31.86 13.62 -0.52
C SER A 15 31.00 12.45 -1.03
N GLY A 16 30.80 12.35 -2.36
CA GLY A 16 29.90 11.39 -2.99
C GLY A 16 28.43 11.75 -2.79
N MET A 17 28.11 12.96 -2.34
CA MET A 17 26.74 13.41 -2.09
C MET A 17 26.49 14.73 -2.82
N PHE A 18 25.37 14.78 -3.54
CA PHE A 18 25.01 15.91 -4.37
C PHE A 18 23.57 16.32 -4.14
N VAL A 19 23.31 17.62 -4.03
CA VAL A 19 21.95 18.18 -3.84
C VAL A 19 21.57 19.09 -5.00
N PRO A 20 20.27 19.23 -5.33
CA PRO A 20 19.83 20.16 -6.35
C PRO A 20 20.26 21.60 -6.04
N ASP A 21 20.72 22.31 -7.08
CA ASP A 21 21.03 23.74 -7.06
C ASP A 21 20.53 24.35 -8.38
N GLY A 22 19.28 24.78 -8.38
CA GLY A 22 18.58 25.19 -9.60
C GLY A 22 18.46 24.04 -10.61
N ALA A 23 19.07 24.21 -11.79
CA ALA A 23 19.07 23.19 -12.85
C ALA A 23 20.25 22.20 -12.77
N GLN A 24 21.14 22.36 -11.79
CA GLN A 24 22.34 21.56 -11.61
C GLN A 24 22.35 20.88 -10.23
N PHE A 25 23.44 20.20 -9.93
CA PHE A 25 23.70 19.62 -8.62
C PHE A 25 25.01 20.16 -8.07
N LYS A 26 25.00 20.51 -6.79
CA LYS A 26 26.20 20.90 -6.05
C LYS A 26 26.59 19.81 -5.06
N GLU A 27 27.88 19.68 -4.83
CA GLU A 27 28.41 18.77 -3.83
C GLU A 27 28.02 19.22 -2.42
N LEU A 28 27.60 18.27 -1.58
CA LEU A 28 27.29 18.49 -0.17
C LEU A 28 28.56 18.28 0.67
N THR A 29 29.17 19.37 1.11
CA THR A 29 30.49 19.31 1.78
C THR A 29 30.43 19.31 3.30
N ASP A 30 29.27 19.58 3.88
CA ASP A 30 29.02 19.78 5.31
C ASP A 30 28.07 18.73 5.90
N ALA A 31 27.99 17.55 5.27
CA ALA A 31 27.19 16.44 5.74
C ALA A 31 27.66 15.92 7.12
N PRO A 32 26.75 15.42 7.97
CA PRO A 32 27.13 14.83 9.25
C PRO A 32 28.01 13.58 9.04
N PRO A 33 29.08 13.40 9.83
CA PRO A 33 29.94 12.22 9.71
C PRO A 33 29.18 10.94 10.07
N ASN A 34 29.35 9.89 9.28
CA ASN A 34 28.65 8.59 9.44
C ASN A 34 27.11 8.70 9.50
N ALA A 35 26.54 9.71 8.83
CA ALA A 35 25.09 9.92 8.79
C ALA A 35 24.38 8.72 8.17
N SER A 36 23.33 8.24 8.84
CA SER A 36 22.33 7.39 8.18
C SER A 36 21.57 8.20 7.12
N ILE A 37 20.85 7.53 6.23
CA ILE A 37 20.08 8.24 5.22
C ILE A 37 18.99 9.13 5.84
N ASN A 38 18.41 8.70 6.98
CA ASN A 38 17.47 9.51 7.75
C ASN A 38 18.13 10.75 8.35
N ASP A 39 19.40 10.66 8.77
CA ASP A 39 20.15 11.81 9.27
C ASP A 39 20.44 12.81 8.16
N LEU A 40 20.73 12.33 6.94
CA LEU A 40 20.89 13.16 5.75
C LEU A 40 19.57 13.85 5.39
N GLY A 41 18.44 13.13 5.40
CA GLY A 41 17.11 13.73 5.20
C GLY A 41 16.80 14.84 6.20
N LYS A 42 17.06 14.60 7.49
CA LYS A 42 16.91 15.61 8.55
C LYS A 42 17.84 16.80 8.37
N HIS A 43 19.08 16.57 7.96
CA HIS A 43 20.04 17.64 7.65
C HIS A 43 19.52 18.53 6.50
N MET A 44 18.78 17.96 5.56
CA MET A 44 18.10 18.69 4.47
C MET A 44 16.75 19.32 4.88
N GLY A 45 16.34 19.19 6.15
CA GLY A 45 15.07 19.72 6.65
C GLY A 45 13.85 18.84 6.42
N TYR A 46 14.03 17.56 6.08
CA TYR A 46 12.94 16.61 5.89
C TYR A 46 12.75 15.67 7.09
N HIS A 47 11.51 15.29 7.35
CA HIS A 47 11.20 14.15 8.20
C HIS A 47 11.45 12.83 7.45
N PRO A 48 11.85 11.72 8.11
CA PRO A 48 12.00 10.42 7.46
C PRO A 48 10.76 9.93 6.69
N ASP A 49 9.55 10.26 7.15
CA ASP A 49 8.31 9.89 6.44
C ASP A 49 8.06 10.75 5.19
N GLN A 50 8.85 11.79 4.94
CA GLN A 50 8.72 12.67 3.78
C GLN A 50 9.65 12.28 2.63
N ILE A 51 10.42 11.21 2.78
CA ILE A 51 11.46 10.81 1.82
C ILE A 51 11.32 9.34 1.41
N HIS A 52 11.71 9.05 0.17
CA HIS A 52 11.75 7.71 -0.39
C HIS A 52 13.11 7.46 -1.06
N TYR A 53 13.59 6.22 -0.98
CA TYR A 53 14.90 5.82 -1.48
C TYR A 53 14.79 4.95 -2.71
N TYR A 54 15.57 5.29 -3.72
CA TYR A 54 15.69 4.53 -4.95
C TYR A 54 17.14 4.14 -5.21
N PHE A 55 17.42 2.84 -5.21
CA PHE A 55 18.77 2.29 -5.43
C PHE A 55 19.04 1.90 -6.89
N GLY A 56 18.07 2.09 -7.79
CA GLY A 56 18.21 1.73 -9.20
C GLY A 56 18.34 0.23 -9.42
N ASP A 57 18.74 -0.14 -10.64
CA ASP A 57 19.17 -1.50 -10.94
C ASP A 57 20.57 -1.71 -10.34
N ASN A 58 20.85 -2.93 -9.86
CA ASN A 58 22.16 -3.32 -9.31
C ASN A 58 23.27 -3.35 -10.39
N ASP A 59 23.60 -2.19 -10.94
CA ASP A 59 24.68 -1.97 -11.90
C ASP A 59 25.97 -1.61 -11.13
N PRO A 60 26.97 -2.50 -11.10
CA PRO A 60 28.22 -2.25 -10.38
C PRO A 60 29.00 -1.06 -10.97
N ASP A 61 28.85 -0.80 -12.26
CA ASP A 61 29.54 0.26 -12.98
C ASP A 61 28.87 1.62 -12.79
N SER A 62 27.58 1.65 -12.43
CA SER A 62 26.84 2.89 -12.15
C SER A 62 27.55 3.79 -11.15
N GLU A 63 27.84 5.01 -11.60
CA GLU A 63 28.41 6.10 -10.81
C GLU A 63 27.47 6.55 -9.68
N ILE A 64 26.16 6.49 -9.93
CA ILE A 64 25.11 6.77 -8.95
C ILE A 64 24.81 5.49 -8.18
N ARG A 65 24.78 5.59 -6.86
CA ARG A 65 24.50 4.48 -5.93
C ARG A 65 23.09 4.52 -5.38
N GLY A 66 22.46 5.69 -5.37
CA GLY A 66 21.10 5.85 -4.91
C GLY A 66 20.64 7.29 -4.99
N ILE A 67 19.33 7.49 -4.97
CA ILE A 67 18.69 8.80 -5.00
C ILE A 67 17.64 8.84 -3.88
N ILE A 68 17.63 9.96 -3.16
CA ILE A 68 16.56 10.31 -2.22
C ILE A 68 15.58 11.22 -2.94
N PHE A 69 14.31 10.86 -2.94
CA PHE A 69 13.21 11.65 -3.47
C PHE A 69 12.29 12.15 -2.35
N GLU A 70 11.57 13.25 -2.58
CA GLU A 70 10.39 13.56 -1.76
C GLU A 70 9.32 12.50 -1.98
N LEU A 71 8.66 12.07 -0.91
CA LEU A 71 7.57 11.09 -0.93
C LEU A 71 6.52 11.43 -2.00
N PHE A 72 6.08 10.42 -2.76
CA PHE A 72 5.11 10.51 -3.86
C PHE A 72 5.53 11.36 -5.06
N SER A 73 6.78 11.80 -5.18
CA SER A 73 7.22 12.62 -6.31
C SER A 73 8.57 12.18 -6.87
N ARG A 74 8.95 12.80 -7.99
CA ARG A 74 10.28 12.69 -8.59
C ARG A 74 11.21 13.83 -8.18
N ASN A 75 10.81 14.64 -7.22
CA ASN A 75 11.64 15.73 -6.74
C ASN A 75 12.82 15.14 -5.97
N ILE A 76 14.02 15.30 -6.52
CA ILE A 76 15.25 14.79 -5.93
C ILE A 76 15.60 15.67 -4.74
N ILE A 77 15.89 15.05 -3.60
CA ILE A 77 16.46 15.71 -2.42
C ILE A 77 17.99 15.59 -2.47
N MET A 78 18.49 14.40 -2.82
CA MET A 78 19.92 14.11 -2.84
C MET A 78 20.25 12.96 -3.79
N VAL A 79 21.43 13.00 -4.40
CA VAL A 79 22.02 11.92 -5.20
C VAL A 79 23.29 11.44 -4.50
N GLY A 80 23.36 10.14 -4.21
CA GLY A 80 24.55 9.47 -3.71
C GLY A 80 25.34 8.82 -4.84
N THR A 81 26.66 8.99 -4.86
CA THR A 81 27.55 8.52 -5.94
C THR A 81 28.81 7.83 -5.39
N LYS A 82 29.60 7.24 -6.29
CA LYS A 82 31.01 6.90 -6.00
C LYS A 82 31.78 8.19 -5.66
N LYS A 83 32.78 8.11 -4.78
CA LYS A 83 33.67 9.24 -4.40
C LYS A 83 34.52 9.78 -5.56
N THR A 84 34.64 9.04 -6.65
CA THR A 84 35.34 9.47 -7.87
C THR A 84 34.52 10.46 -8.69
N VAL A 85 33.23 10.59 -8.40
CA VAL A 85 32.30 11.48 -9.12
C VAL A 85 32.37 12.86 -8.50
N THR A 86 32.76 13.86 -9.29
CA THR A 86 32.86 15.26 -8.87
C THR A 86 31.71 16.12 -9.41
N THR A 87 30.94 15.62 -10.37
CA THR A 87 29.76 16.30 -10.94
C THR A 87 28.70 15.28 -11.35
N ILE A 88 27.41 15.64 -11.23
CA ILE A 88 26.31 14.79 -11.70
C ILE A 88 26.04 15.06 -13.18
N ASN A 89 26.29 14.06 -14.01
CA ASN A 89 25.89 14.10 -15.41
C ASN A 89 24.40 13.79 -15.56
N LYS A 90 23.66 14.65 -16.27
CA LYS A 90 22.23 14.47 -16.56
C LYS A 90 21.93 13.15 -17.26
N ASN A 91 22.81 12.68 -18.15
CA ASN A 91 22.65 11.41 -18.85
C ASN A 91 22.76 10.23 -17.87
N SER A 92 23.73 10.26 -16.95
CA SER A 92 23.87 9.24 -15.90
C SER A 92 22.65 9.21 -14.98
N LEU A 93 22.14 10.39 -14.58
CA LEU A 93 20.93 10.50 -13.77
C LEU A 93 19.68 9.97 -14.50
N THR A 94 19.54 10.30 -15.77
CA THR A 94 18.42 9.82 -16.62
C THR A 94 18.50 8.32 -16.80
N HIS A 95 19.69 7.78 -17.07
CA HIS A 95 19.91 6.35 -17.19
C HIS A 95 19.56 5.62 -15.88
N PHE A 96 20.02 6.13 -14.75
CA PHE A 96 19.77 5.53 -13.43
C PHE A 96 18.27 5.50 -13.10
N THR A 97 17.53 6.54 -13.47
CA THR A 97 16.09 6.68 -13.16
C THR A 97 15.15 6.16 -14.25
N ARG A 98 15.68 5.55 -15.33
CA ARG A 98 14.90 5.17 -16.52
C ARG A 98 13.76 4.18 -16.24
N HIS A 99 13.91 3.35 -15.21
CA HIS A 99 12.93 2.35 -14.80
C HIS A 99 12.06 2.79 -13.62
N LEU A 100 12.34 3.95 -13.02
CA LEU A 100 11.47 4.50 -12.00
C LEU A 100 10.16 4.90 -12.66
N THR A 101 9.08 4.21 -12.35
CA THR A 101 7.72 4.46 -12.85
C THR A 101 6.88 5.23 -11.83
N GLU A 102 5.75 5.77 -12.26
CA GLU A 102 4.77 6.37 -11.33
C GLU A 102 4.24 5.35 -10.31
N ARG A 103 4.10 4.09 -10.74
CA ARG A 103 3.66 2.97 -9.90
C ARG A 103 4.64 2.68 -8.77
N ASP A 104 5.94 2.84 -9.00
CA ASP A 104 6.96 2.66 -7.95
C ASP A 104 6.85 3.74 -6.87
N LEU A 105 6.44 4.95 -7.27
CA LEU A 105 6.26 6.08 -6.37
C LEU A 105 4.90 6.05 -5.65
N ILE A 106 3.87 5.50 -6.31
CA ILE A 106 2.46 5.56 -5.89
C ILE A 106 1.80 4.19 -6.09
N ASN A 107 2.22 3.20 -5.32
CA ASN A 107 1.45 1.96 -5.18
C ASN A 107 0.54 2.04 -3.94
N SER A 108 -0.67 1.48 -4.01
CA SER A 108 -1.69 1.67 -2.97
C SER A 108 -1.26 1.18 -1.58
N TYR A 109 -0.44 0.12 -1.55
CA TYR A 109 0.14 -0.44 -0.34
C TYR A 109 1.09 0.55 0.33
N SER A 110 2.05 1.10 -0.42
CA SER A 110 3.04 2.05 0.10
C SER A 110 2.39 3.38 0.47
N VAL A 111 1.43 3.86 -0.33
CA VAL A 111 0.69 5.10 -0.06
C VAL A 111 -0.01 5.02 1.30
N SER A 112 -0.81 3.98 1.52
CA SER A 112 -1.56 3.84 2.78
C SER A 112 -0.63 3.72 3.99
N SER A 113 0.47 2.96 3.85
CA SER A 113 1.48 2.82 4.91
C SER A 113 2.14 4.17 5.22
N SER A 114 2.65 4.86 4.19
CA SER A 114 3.34 6.14 4.36
C SER A 114 2.43 7.24 4.92
N LEU A 115 1.16 7.29 4.51
CA LEU A 115 0.19 8.24 5.08
C LEU A 115 -0.09 7.94 6.55
N ASN A 116 -0.28 6.66 6.92
CA ASN A 116 -0.50 6.26 8.32
C ASN A 116 0.71 6.56 9.22
N ASP A 117 1.93 6.25 8.76
CA ASP A 117 3.17 6.60 9.48
C ASP A 117 3.27 8.13 9.64
N GLY A 118 2.94 8.87 8.58
CA GLY A 118 2.90 10.32 8.58
C GLY A 118 1.90 10.93 9.55
N ILE A 119 0.71 10.34 9.68
CA ILE A 119 -0.32 10.73 10.67
C ILE A 119 0.20 10.46 12.08
N LYS A 120 0.71 9.24 12.33
CA LYS A 120 1.23 8.83 13.64
C LYS A 120 2.35 9.75 14.12
N ASN A 121 3.24 10.14 13.21
CA ASN A 121 4.39 10.99 13.51
C ASN A 121 4.10 12.49 13.34
N LYS A 122 2.89 12.88 12.91
CA LYS A 122 2.49 14.26 12.61
C LYS A 122 3.46 14.96 11.65
N SER A 123 3.98 14.22 10.68
CA SER A 123 5.09 14.64 9.82
C SER A 123 4.66 15.08 8.43
N LEU A 124 3.41 14.84 8.03
CA LEU A 124 2.89 15.23 6.72
C LEU A 124 2.02 16.48 6.84
N SER A 125 2.55 17.63 6.41
CA SER A 125 1.80 18.88 6.41
C SER A 125 0.96 19.05 5.14
N SER A 126 -0.09 19.89 5.22
CA SER A 126 -0.90 20.25 4.05
C SER A 126 -0.08 20.92 2.95
N SER A 127 0.89 21.77 3.33
CA SER A 127 1.82 22.40 2.40
C SER A 127 2.76 21.40 1.70
N PHE A 128 3.28 20.42 2.43
CA PHE A 128 4.14 19.38 1.87
C PHE A 128 3.37 18.50 0.89
N LEU A 129 2.22 17.96 1.32
CA LEU A 129 1.38 17.10 0.49
C LEU A 129 0.84 17.84 -0.73
N ALA A 130 0.42 19.09 -0.58
CA ALA A 130 -0.03 19.89 -1.71
C ALA A 130 1.06 20.06 -2.78
N ARG A 131 2.31 20.28 -2.36
CA ARG A 131 3.46 20.37 -3.27
C ARG A 131 3.75 19.05 -3.97
N VAL A 132 3.95 17.97 -3.22
CA VAL A 132 4.40 16.69 -3.80
C VAL A 132 3.30 16.00 -4.60
N LEU A 133 2.02 16.28 -4.32
CA LEU A 133 0.88 15.74 -5.04
C LEU A 133 0.33 16.69 -6.12
N GLY A 134 0.83 17.93 -6.20
CA GLY A 134 0.36 18.94 -7.16
C GLY A 134 -1.06 19.45 -6.89
N MET A 135 -1.52 19.41 -5.64
CA MET A 135 -2.85 19.88 -5.25
C MET A 135 -2.89 21.42 -5.20
N LYS A 136 -4.03 22.01 -5.58
CA LYS A 136 -4.24 23.47 -5.60
C LYS A 136 -5.28 23.88 -4.57
N GLY A 137 -5.13 25.09 -4.02
CA GLY A 137 -6.11 25.65 -3.08
C GLY A 137 -6.18 24.90 -1.74
N VAL A 138 -5.12 24.20 -1.36
CA VAL A 138 -5.04 23.51 -0.08
C VAL A 138 -4.75 24.52 1.03
N GLU A 139 -5.65 24.61 1.99
CA GLU A 139 -5.49 25.46 3.17
C GLU A 139 -4.86 24.68 4.34
N ARG A 140 -4.77 25.33 5.50
CA ARG A 140 -4.24 24.71 6.72
C ARG A 140 -5.16 23.59 7.21
N ASP A 141 -6.48 23.79 7.15
CA ASP A 141 -7.46 22.88 7.71
C ASP A 141 -8.51 22.49 6.66
N GLY A 142 -9.09 21.30 6.81
CA GLY A 142 -10.20 20.85 5.97
C GLY A 142 -9.92 19.54 5.23
N VAL A 143 -10.77 19.25 4.24
CA VAL A 143 -10.74 18.01 3.46
C VAL A 143 -10.44 18.36 2.01
N PHE A 144 -9.37 17.80 1.48
CA PHE A 144 -8.92 18.07 0.11
C PHE A 144 -8.76 16.78 -0.67
N TYR A 145 -9.23 16.79 -1.92
CA TYR A 145 -9.11 15.64 -2.81
C TYR A 145 -7.78 15.67 -3.56
N SER A 146 -7.05 14.55 -3.52
CA SER A 146 -5.89 14.28 -4.35
C SER A 146 -6.29 13.39 -5.51
N GLU A 147 -6.41 13.97 -6.71
CA GLU A 147 -6.61 13.22 -7.95
C GLU A 147 -5.51 12.18 -8.17
N ARG A 148 -4.26 12.55 -7.86
CA ARG A 148 -3.08 11.70 -8.07
C ARG A 148 -3.09 10.44 -7.21
N LEU A 149 -3.68 10.50 -6.01
CA LEU A 149 -3.81 9.35 -5.11
C LEU A 149 -5.20 8.70 -5.15
N GLY A 150 -6.22 9.38 -5.65
CA GLY A 150 -7.62 8.98 -5.52
C GLY A 150 -8.07 8.94 -4.05
N LEU A 151 -7.64 9.92 -3.25
CA LEU A 151 -7.92 10.01 -1.82
C LEU A 151 -8.43 11.39 -1.41
N TYR A 152 -9.36 11.43 -0.46
CA TYR A 152 -9.61 12.59 0.38
C TYR A 152 -8.60 12.61 1.53
N LEU A 153 -7.97 13.76 1.75
CA LEU A 153 -6.97 13.99 2.80
C LEU A 153 -7.52 14.99 3.81
N TYR A 154 -7.46 14.65 5.10
CA TYR A 154 -8.07 15.42 6.19
C TYR A 154 -6.98 16.11 7.00
N PHE A 155 -7.04 17.43 7.08
CA PHE A 155 -6.04 18.25 7.77
C PHE A 155 -6.64 18.98 8.96
N VAL A 156 -5.91 18.95 10.08
CA VAL A 156 -6.16 19.75 11.28
C VAL A 156 -4.83 20.35 11.72
N ASP A 157 -4.84 21.66 11.96
CA ASP A 157 -3.68 22.48 12.24
C ASP A 157 -2.55 22.40 11.20
N GLY A 158 -2.91 22.17 9.92
CA GLY A 158 -1.92 22.04 8.85
C GLY A 158 -1.27 20.66 8.76
N VAL A 159 -1.73 19.68 9.54
CA VAL A 159 -1.17 18.33 9.62
C VAL A 159 -2.20 17.30 9.17
N LEU A 160 -1.77 16.31 8.38
CA LEU A 160 -2.62 15.19 7.99
C LEU A 160 -3.04 14.40 9.23
N THR A 161 -4.35 14.18 9.37
CA THR A 161 -4.95 13.46 10.49
C THR A 161 -5.66 12.19 10.06
N ASP A 162 -6.17 12.17 8.82
CA ASP A 162 -6.88 11.02 8.27
C ASP A 162 -6.85 11.06 6.73
N PHE A 163 -7.19 9.94 6.08
CA PHE A 163 -7.42 9.87 4.65
C PHE A 163 -8.47 8.82 4.30
N GLN A 164 -9.23 9.08 3.23
CA GLN A 164 -10.27 8.18 2.76
C GLN A 164 -10.16 7.96 1.25
N ALA A 165 -10.29 6.72 0.82
CA ALA A 165 -10.42 6.36 -0.58
C ALA A 165 -11.67 6.98 -1.23
N SER A 166 -11.52 7.68 -2.35
CA SER A 166 -12.67 8.30 -3.03
C SER A 166 -13.57 7.31 -3.76
N ASP A 167 -13.01 6.15 -4.10
CA ASP A 167 -13.70 5.04 -4.78
C ASP A 167 -14.34 4.05 -3.81
N GLY A 168 -14.18 4.25 -2.48
CA GLY A 168 -14.68 3.34 -1.47
C GLY A 168 -13.89 2.02 -1.35
N LEU A 169 -12.86 1.82 -2.17
CA LEU A 169 -12.03 0.62 -2.15
C LEU A 169 -10.95 0.70 -1.06
N GLY A 170 -10.82 -0.40 -0.32
CA GLY A 170 -9.77 -0.62 0.67
C GLY A 170 -8.42 -0.89 0.04
N LYS A 171 -7.39 -1.00 0.88
CA LYS A 171 -5.99 -1.21 0.47
C LYS A 171 -5.83 -2.43 -0.44
N TRP A 172 -6.34 -3.58 -0.03
CA TRP A 172 -6.17 -4.84 -0.77
C TRP A 172 -7.00 -4.88 -2.04
N ALA A 173 -8.24 -4.38 -2.00
CA ALA A 173 -9.07 -4.25 -3.19
C ALA A 173 -8.39 -3.40 -4.28
N LYS A 174 -7.78 -2.27 -3.89
CA LYS A 174 -6.99 -1.44 -4.81
C LYS A 174 -5.76 -2.17 -5.34
N HIS A 175 -5.03 -2.87 -4.48
CA HIS A 175 -3.86 -3.62 -4.88
C HIS A 175 -4.22 -4.67 -5.93
N PHE A 176 -5.23 -5.50 -5.65
CA PHE A 176 -5.70 -6.53 -6.59
C PHE A 176 -6.23 -5.91 -7.87
N LYS A 177 -6.99 -4.80 -7.82
CA LYS A 177 -7.42 -4.09 -9.04
C LYS A 177 -6.27 -3.67 -9.95
N GLN A 178 -5.10 -3.35 -9.38
CA GLN A 178 -3.90 -2.96 -10.14
C GLN A 178 -3.13 -4.14 -10.73
N ILE A 179 -3.18 -5.33 -10.12
CA ILE A 179 -2.44 -6.51 -10.59
C ILE A 179 -3.31 -7.48 -11.39
N ASN A 180 -4.61 -7.55 -11.09
CA ASN A 180 -5.61 -8.37 -11.73
C ASN A 180 -7.01 -7.78 -11.47
N SER A 181 -7.47 -6.90 -12.37
CA SER A 181 -8.78 -6.24 -12.27
C SER A 181 -9.94 -7.25 -12.24
N ASP A 182 -9.79 -8.38 -12.94
CA ASP A 182 -10.87 -9.35 -13.14
C ASP A 182 -11.35 -9.96 -11.81
N ILE A 183 -10.45 -10.10 -10.82
CA ILE A 183 -10.81 -10.57 -9.46
C ILE A 183 -11.75 -9.57 -8.78
N ILE A 184 -11.46 -8.27 -8.90
CA ILE A 184 -12.29 -7.23 -8.28
C ILE A 184 -13.59 -7.05 -9.04
N ASP A 185 -13.56 -7.16 -10.37
CA ASP A 185 -14.77 -7.13 -11.20
C ASP A 185 -15.70 -8.32 -10.86
N ALA A 186 -15.14 -9.50 -10.55
CA ALA A 186 -15.91 -10.64 -10.06
C ALA A 186 -16.53 -10.38 -8.68
N PHE A 187 -15.78 -9.81 -7.73
CA PHE A 187 -16.34 -9.39 -6.43
C PHE A 187 -17.45 -8.37 -6.58
N GLU A 188 -17.26 -7.37 -7.44
CA GLU A 188 -18.26 -6.35 -7.70
C GLU A 188 -19.52 -6.94 -8.34
N ALA A 189 -19.37 -7.84 -9.32
CA ALA A 189 -20.49 -8.49 -9.97
C ALA A 189 -21.33 -9.29 -8.97
N GLU A 190 -20.71 -10.06 -8.09
CA GLU A 190 -21.41 -10.84 -7.07
C GLU A 190 -22.09 -9.94 -6.03
N ALA A 191 -21.35 -8.98 -5.46
CA ALA A 191 -21.90 -8.05 -4.49
C ALA A 191 -23.10 -7.26 -5.05
N ARG A 192 -23.04 -6.85 -6.33
CA ARG A 192 -24.16 -6.15 -7.00
C ARG A 192 -25.37 -7.04 -7.27
N ARG A 193 -25.21 -8.36 -7.43
CA ARG A 193 -26.37 -9.26 -7.55
C ARG A 193 -27.19 -9.28 -6.27
N TYR A 194 -26.54 -9.22 -5.10
CA TYR A 194 -27.22 -9.25 -3.81
C TYR A 194 -27.66 -7.86 -3.33
N TRP A 195 -26.77 -6.87 -3.35
CA TRP A 195 -27.02 -5.53 -2.82
C TRP A 195 -27.64 -4.56 -3.85
N GLY A 196 -27.68 -4.93 -5.13
CA GLY A 196 -28.22 -4.10 -6.20
C GLY A 196 -27.47 -2.77 -6.33
N SER A 197 -28.20 -1.67 -6.14
CA SER A 197 -27.69 -0.30 -6.24
C SER A 197 -27.15 0.27 -4.91
N ASP A 198 -27.14 -0.49 -3.82
CA ASP A 198 -26.54 -0.04 -2.56
C ASP A 198 -25.01 -0.09 -2.66
N ASN A 199 -24.43 0.98 -3.23
CA ASN A 199 -22.99 1.09 -3.44
C ASN A 199 -22.19 1.00 -2.13
N LYS A 200 -22.77 1.38 -0.98
CA LYS A 200 -22.04 1.29 0.29
C LYS A 200 -21.83 -0.17 0.69
N GLN A 201 -22.88 -0.99 0.58
CA GLN A 201 -22.79 -2.42 0.87
C GLN A 201 -21.94 -3.16 -0.17
N VAL A 202 -22.08 -2.81 -1.46
CA VAL A 202 -21.25 -3.35 -2.53
C VAL A 202 -19.75 -3.14 -2.23
N MET A 203 -19.36 -1.91 -1.89
CA MET A 203 -17.95 -1.61 -1.58
C MET A 203 -17.47 -2.29 -0.30
N ALA A 204 -18.31 -2.36 0.74
CA ALA A 204 -17.98 -3.06 1.97
C ALA A 204 -17.69 -4.55 1.72
N GLU A 205 -18.46 -5.19 0.83
CA GLU A 205 -18.24 -6.58 0.49
C GLU A 205 -17.02 -6.82 -0.39
N ILE A 206 -16.80 -5.99 -1.41
CA ILE A 206 -15.59 -6.04 -2.24
C ILE A 206 -14.34 -5.96 -1.35
N ASN A 207 -14.35 -5.02 -0.39
CA ASN A 207 -13.24 -4.85 0.55
C ASN A 207 -13.07 -6.06 1.45
N ARG A 208 -14.15 -6.61 2.01
CA ARG A 208 -14.08 -7.81 2.86
C ARG A 208 -13.51 -9.02 2.11
N GLN A 209 -13.92 -9.25 0.86
CA GLN A 209 -13.41 -10.36 0.05
C GLN A 209 -11.95 -10.13 -0.36
N ALA A 210 -11.56 -8.90 -0.68
CA ALA A 210 -10.18 -8.56 -0.99
C ALA A 210 -9.28 -8.68 0.24
N ASP A 211 -9.72 -8.21 1.40
CA ASP A 211 -8.97 -8.36 2.65
C ASP A 211 -8.79 -9.86 2.96
N ALA A 212 -9.86 -10.65 2.83
CA ALA A 212 -9.78 -12.10 3.03
C ALA A 212 -8.78 -12.78 2.06
N LEU A 213 -8.83 -12.45 0.76
CA LEU A 213 -7.91 -12.99 -0.24
C LEU A 213 -6.44 -12.69 0.10
N ALA A 214 -6.15 -11.51 0.66
CA ALA A 214 -4.80 -11.13 1.04
C ALA A 214 -4.28 -11.91 2.27
N ASP A 215 -5.19 -12.34 3.16
CA ASP A 215 -4.86 -13.04 4.40
C ASP A 215 -4.82 -14.56 4.25
N ILE A 216 -5.36 -15.11 3.16
CA ILE A 216 -5.32 -16.54 2.84
C ILE A 216 -3.90 -16.98 2.45
N PRO A 217 -3.34 -18.02 3.10
CA PRO A 217 -2.08 -18.64 2.66
C PRO A 217 -2.18 -19.14 1.22
N ASP A 218 -1.15 -18.85 0.42
CA ASP A 218 -1.06 -19.21 -1.00
C ASP A 218 -2.21 -18.69 -1.90
N ALA A 219 -3.09 -17.83 -1.37
CA ALA A 219 -4.16 -17.12 -2.09
C ALA A 219 -4.94 -18.02 -3.07
N MET A 220 -4.82 -17.78 -4.38
CA MET A 220 -5.51 -18.53 -5.43
C MET A 220 -5.00 -19.97 -5.62
N GLN A 221 -3.91 -20.36 -4.95
CA GLN A 221 -3.36 -21.72 -4.96
C GLN A 221 -3.69 -22.49 -3.69
N ASN A 222 -4.53 -21.92 -2.81
CA ASN A 222 -4.92 -22.54 -1.56
C ASN A 222 -5.63 -23.89 -1.78
N GLU A 223 -5.28 -24.90 -0.99
CA GLU A 223 -5.81 -26.26 -1.13
C GLU A 223 -7.32 -26.36 -0.86
N TYR A 224 -7.88 -25.44 -0.07
CA TYR A 224 -9.29 -25.42 0.30
C TYR A 224 -10.16 -24.63 -0.68
N LEU A 225 -9.55 -23.94 -1.66
CA LEU A 225 -10.28 -23.10 -2.62
C LEU A 225 -11.44 -23.83 -3.33
N PRO A 226 -11.29 -25.10 -3.78
CA PRO A 226 -12.40 -25.83 -4.43
C PRO A 226 -13.58 -26.13 -3.50
N LEU A 227 -13.41 -26.04 -2.17
CA LEU A 227 -14.49 -26.28 -1.21
C LEU A 227 -15.37 -25.04 -1.00
N HIS A 228 -14.90 -23.87 -1.42
CA HIS A 228 -15.56 -22.57 -1.26
C HIS A 228 -15.96 -21.93 -2.60
N GLU A 229 -15.99 -22.72 -3.67
CA GLU A 229 -16.47 -22.31 -4.99
C GLU A 229 -18.00 -22.24 -5.00
N ASN A 230 -18.52 -21.08 -5.40
CA ASN A 230 -19.93 -20.84 -5.63
C ASN A 230 -20.35 -21.41 -7.00
N THR A 231 -21.65 -21.56 -7.20
CA THR A 231 -22.22 -22.14 -8.44
C THR A 231 -21.88 -21.37 -9.72
N ASP A 232 -21.47 -20.11 -9.59
CA ASP A 232 -21.08 -19.24 -10.70
C ASP A 232 -19.55 -19.22 -10.93
N GLY A 233 -18.78 -20.02 -10.19
CA GLY A 233 -17.32 -20.08 -10.25
C GLY A 233 -16.61 -18.99 -9.45
N SER A 234 -17.35 -18.15 -8.72
CA SER A 234 -16.75 -17.22 -7.74
C SER A 234 -16.38 -17.95 -6.45
N TYR A 235 -15.57 -17.33 -5.58
CA TYR A 235 -15.17 -17.93 -4.30
C TYR A 235 -15.57 -17.04 -3.13
N ASN A 236 -15.99 -17.65 -2.02
CA ASN A 236 -16.20 -16.94 -0.77
C ASN A 236 -14.94 -17.01 0.12
N PHE A 237 -13.96 -16.15 -0.19
CA PHE A 237 -12.67 -16.13 0.48
C PHE A 237 -12.77 -15.91 1.99
N HIS A 238 -13.72 -15.07 2.42
CA HIS A 238 -13.92 -14.83 3.84
C HIS A 238 -14.41 -16.08 4.58
N MET A 239 -15.34 -16.85 4.00
CA MET A 239 -15.79 -18.10 4.61
C MET A 239 -14.70 -19.18 4.61
N MET A 240 -13.76 -19.13 3.67
CA MET A 240 -12.58 -19.98 3.70
C MET A 240 -11.66 -19.67 4.89
N LEU A 241 -11.45 -18.38 5.19
CA LEU A 241 -10.74 -17.97 6.41
C LEU A 241 -11.44 -18.45 7.67
N VAL A 242 -12.77 -18.34 7.72
CA VAL A 242 -13.57 -18.83 8.86
C VAL A 242 -13.38 -20.33 9.06
N CYS A 243 -13.50 -21.13 7.99
CA CYS A 243 -13.47 -22.59 8.08
C CYS A 243 -12.09 -23.19 8.34
N HIS A 244 -11.04 -22.59 7.76
CA HIS A 244 -9.72 -23.23 7.69
C HIS A 244 -8.63 -22.47 8.44
N TYR A 245 -8.89 -21.24 8.84
CA TYR A 245 -7.91 -20.34 9.45
C TYR A 245 -8.44 -19.67 10.73
N GLU A 246 -9.50 -20.22 11.31
CA GLU A 246 -10.07 -19.80 12.60
C GLU A 246 -10.44 -18.31 12.68
N GLN A 247 -10.76 -17.70 11.54
CA GLN A 247 -11.21 -16.30 11.50
C GLN A 247 -12.54 -16.18 12.26
N PRO A 248 -12.63 -15.34 13.31
CA PRO A 248 -13.86 -15.14 14.03
C PRO A 248 -14.94 -14.52 13.14
N ILE A 249 -16.19 -14.95 13.33
CA ILE A 249 -17.36 -14.39 12.64
C ILE A 249 -18.58 -14.43 13.56
N MET A 250 -19.40 -13.38 13.48
CA MET A 250 -20.69 -13.31 14.17
C MET A 250 -21.82 -13.82 13.27
N LEU A 251 -22.91 -14.31 13.87
CA LEU A 251 -24.08 -14.80 13.14
C LEU A 251 -24.62 -13.76 12.15
N ASP A 252 -24.80 -12.51 12.57
CA ASP A 252 -25.29 -11.45 11.68
C ASP A 252 -24.36 -11.25 10.47
N GLU A 253 -23.04 -11.28 10.68
CA GLU A 253 -22.06 -11.19 9.61
C GLU A 253 -22.11 -12.41 8.68
N PHE A 254 -22.24 -13.61 9.25
CA PHE A 254 -22.40 -14.86 8.51
C PHE A 254 -23.64 -14.83 7.61
N LEU A 255 -24.79 -14.38 8.14
CA LEU A 255 -26.03 -14.30 7.36
C LEU A 255 -25.90 -13.30 6.22
N VAL A 256 -25.22 -12.18 6.47
CA VAL A 256 -24.95 -11.13 5.49
C VAL A 256 -24.03 -11.64 4.38
N ILE A 257 -22.89 -12.24 4.71
CA ILE A 257 -21.87 -12.59 3.72
C ILE A 257 -22.25 -13.78 2.84
N ASN A 258 -23.13 -14.65 3.34
CA ASN A 258 -23.59 -15.80 2.58
C ASN A 258 -24.81 -15.48 1.70
N HIS A 259 -25.35 -14.25 1.75
CA HIS A 259 -26.43 -13.79 0.85
C HIS A 259 -27.68 -14.66 0.83
N GLY A 260 -28.00 -15.31 1.94
CA GLY A 260 -29.11 -16.28 1.98
C GLY A 260 -28.80 -17.64 1.34
N ARG A 261 -27.57 -17.89 0.88
CA ARG A 261 -27.08 -19.21 0.40
C ARG A 261 -26.79 -20.17 1.56
N TYR A 262 -27.61 -20.11 2.59
CA TYR A 262 -27.53 -20.98 3.75
C TYR A 262 -28.86 -21.70 3.96
N GLU A 263 -28.79 -22.93 4.46
CA GLU A 263 -29.94 -23.69 4.92
C GLU A 263 -29.89 -23.75 6.45
N ARG A 264 -30.97 -23.33 7.12
CA ARG A 264 -31.05 -23.51 8.56
C ARG A 264 -31.19 -24.99 8.87
N VAL A 265 -30.27 -25.54 9.65
CA VAL A 265 -30.33 -26.93 10.09
C VAL A 265 -31.30 -27.02 11.26
N THR A 266 -32.55 -27.38 10.96
CA THR A 266 -33.58 -27.61 11.97
C THR A 266 -33.58 -29.07 12.40
N GLU A 267 -32.61 -29.48 13.22
CA GLU A 267 -32.67 -30.78 13.89
C GLU A 267 -32.95 -30.64 15.38
N ARG A 268 -33.85 -31.50 15.87
CA ARG A 268 -34.27 -31.64 17.28
C ARG A 268 -33.13 -32.01 18.24
N GLU A 269 -31.93 -32.27 17.73
CA GLU A 269 -30.81 -32.83 18.49
C GLU A 269 -29.75 -31.79 18.92
N LEU A 270 -29.83 -30.56 18.44
CA LEU A 270 -28.82 -29.51 18.71
C LEU A 270 -29.25 -28.43 19.72
N GLY A 271 -30.45 -28.52 20.32
CA GLY A 271 -30.94 -27.54 21.31
C GLY A 271 -31.23 -26.15 20.72
N ASP A 272 -31.16 -25.10 21.55
CA ASP A 272 -31.36 -23.67 21.15
C ASP A 272 -30.19 -23.11 20.31
N THR A 273 -29.44 -23.95 19.60
CA THR A 273 -28.29 -23.50 18.81
C THR A 273 -28.71 -23.07 17.40
N ASN A 274 -28.02 -22.05 16.90
CA ASN A 274 -28.25 -21.48 15.59
C ASN A 274 -27.34 -22.18 14.57
N ALA A 275 -27.82 -23.28 13.98
CA ALA A 275 -27.07 -24.08 13.01
C ALA A 275 -27.46 -23.76 11.56
N TYR A 276 -26.45 -23.55 10.70
CA TYR A 276 -26.62 -23.22 9.29
C TYR A 276 -25.67 -24.03 8.43
N LYS A 277 -26.14 -24.48 7.27
CA LYS A 277 -25.34 -25.16 6.26
C LYS A 277 -25.11 -24.24 5.06
N VAL A 278 -23.87 -24.11 4.60
CA VAL A 278 -23.49 -23.42 3.35
C VAL A 278 -22.58 -24.35 2.56
N GLY A 279 -22.99 -24.70 1.34
CA GLY A 279 -22.25 -25.65 0.51
C GLY A 279 -22.01 -26.97 1.24
N ARG A 280 -20.75 -27.27 1.52
CA ARG A 280 -20.30 -28.50 2.22
C ARG A 280 -20.02 -28.30 3.70
N PHE A 281 -20.33 -27.15 4.29
CA PHE A 281 -19.99 -26.86 5.68
C PHE A 281 -21.24 -26.58 6.52
N VAL A 282 -21.21 -27.03 7.78
CA VAL A 282 -22.17 -26.68 8.82
C VAL A 282 -21.50 -25.77 9.82
N TYR A 283 -22.17 -24.69 10.18
CA TYR A 283 -21.73 -23.65 11.11
C TYR A 283 -22.71 -23.60 12.28
N ILE A 284 -22.19 -23.65 13.51
CA ILE A 284 -23.00 -23.57 14.72
C ILE A 284 -22.63 -22.33 15.50
N PHE A 285 -23.64 -21.50 15.77
CA PHE A 285 -23.49 -20.26 16.52
C PHE A 285 -24.11 -20.37 17.91
N SER A 286 -23.53 -19.64 18.87
CA SER A 286 -24.08 -19.43 20.22
C SER A 286 -25.38 -18.62 20.17
N ALA A 287 -26.03 -18.48 21.33
CA ALA A 287 -27.20 -17.62 21.46
C ALA A 287 -26.83 -16.12 21.29
N GLU A 288 -25.62 -15.75 21.68
CA GLU A 288 -25.02 -14.42 21.52
C GLU A 288 -24.53 -14.16 20.09
N GLY A 289 -24.46 -15.21 19.26
CA GLY A 289 -24.11 -15.13 17.84
C GLY A 289 -22.64 -15.41 17.54
N ASP A 290 -21.82 -15.85 18.48
CA ASP A 290 -20.44 -16.25 18.24
C ASP A 290 -20.38 -17.60 17.52
N LEU A 291 -19.49 -17.77 16.54
CA LEU A 291 -19.23 -19.08 15.94
C LEU A 291 -18.59 -20.02 16.99
N LEU A 292 -19.26 -21.13 17.29
CA LEU A 292 -18.77 -22.16 18.21
C LEU A 292 -17.88 -23.16 17.47
N PHE A 293 -18.32 -23.62 16.30
CA PHE A 293 -17.53 -24.46 15.41
C PHE A 293 -18.10 -24.47 13.98
N SER A 294 -17.25 -24.82 13.02
CA SER A 294 -17.63 -25.18 11.66
C SER A 294 -17.04 -26.53 11.29
N ASP A 295 -17.81 -27.39 10.63
CA ASP A 295 -17.34 -28.71 10.20
C ASP A 295 -17.80 -29.03 8.77
N LEU A 296 -17.08 -29.92 8.10
CA LEU A 296 -17.50 -30.46 6.82
C LEU A 296 -18.73 -31.34 7.05
N ASP A 297 -19.79 -31.10 6.29
CA ASP A 297 -20.97 -31.93 6.31
C ASP A 297 -20.63 -33.33 5.81
N SER A 298 -20.49 -34.27 6.74
CA SER A 298 -20.19 -35.68 6.47
C SER A 298 -21.23 -36.40 5.62
N ALA A 299 -22.39 -35.78 5.35
CA ALA A 299 -23.44 -36.31 4.49
C ALA A 299 -23.34 -35.87 3.01
N ALA A 300 -22.34 -35.06 2.63
CA ALA A 300 -22.15 -34.51 1.27
C ALA A 300 -21.34 -35.41 0.32
#